data_AF-A0A098LHB5-F1
#
_entry.id   AF-A0A098LHB5-F1
#
_cell.length_a   1.000
_cell.length_b   1.000
_cell.length_c   1.000
_cell.angle_alpha   90.00
_cell.angle_beta   90.00
_cell.angle_gamma   90.00
#
_symmetry.space_group_name_H-M   'P 1'
#
loop_
_entity.id
_entity.type
_entity.pdbx_description
1 polymer ?
#
loop_
_entity_poly.entity_id
_entity_poly.type
_entity_poly.pdbx_seq_one_letter_code
_entity_poly.pdbx_strand_id
1 'polypeptide(L)'
;MKVLSYSEDILAQELSNDSTPVDVIQNKRQYLYLKEYLGTQGLKIKTIVIEDKYISKDYLKDFAAYYATCFKDYKKYCKRIHFFTNTFSQVDLEKFFFQIQNKLMNSGITMPDF
;
A
#
# COMPACT_ATOMS: atom_id res chain seq x y z
N MET A 1 -0.78 2.14 8.94
CA MET A 1 -1.58 2.16 7.69
C MET A 1 -2.23 3.53 7.57
N LYS A 2 -2.39 4.05 6.36
CA LYS A 2 -3.08 5.32 6.10
C LYS A 2 -4.05 5.20 4.93
N VAL A 3 -5.21 5.83 5.02
CA VAL A 3 -6.21 5.94 3.96
C VAL A 3 -6.10 7.32 3.31
N LEU A 4 -6.00 7.36 1.99
CA LEU A 4 -5.86 8.60 1.22
C LEU A 4 -6.85 8.60 0.05
N SER A 5 -7.35 9.78 -0.32
CA SER A 5 -8.06 9.94 -1.59
C SER A 5 -7.07 9.74 -2.75
N TYR A 6 -7.50 9.02 -3.78
CA TYR A 6 -6.67 8.76 -4.95
C TYR A 6 -6.45 10.03 -5.76
N SER A 7 -5.19 10.30 -6.08
CA SER A 7 -4.78 11.22 -7.14
C SER A 7 -3.48 10.70 -7.76
N GLU A 8 -3.18 11.13 -8.98
CA GLU A 8 -1.96 10.73 -9.68
C GLU A 8 -0.70 11.20 -8.95
N ASP A 9 -0.77 12.38 -8.33
CA ASP A 9 0.33 12.96 -7.54
C ASP A 9 0.56 12.16 -6.25
N ILE A 10 -0.51 11.80 -5.53
CA ILE A 10 -0.41 10.96 -4.34
C ILE A 10 0.14 9.58 -4.72
N LEU A 11 -0.29 9.00 -5.85
CA LEU A 11 0.27 7.73 -6.33
C LEU A 11 1.78 7.85 -6.58
N ALA A 12 2.24 8.89 -7.26
CA ALA A 12 3.66 9.10 -7.53
C ALA A 12 4.47 9.30 -6.24
N GLN A 13 3.93 10.10 -5.30
CA GLN A 13 4.51 10.33 -4.00
C GLN A 13 4.64 9.03 -3.20
N GLU A 14 3.59 8.23 -3.17
CA GLU A 14 3.60 6.97 -2.43
C GLU A 14 4.48 5.89 -3.07
N LEU A 15 4.68 5.90 -4.38
CA LEU A 15 5.62 4.99 -5.03
C LEU A 15 7.09 5.41 -4.87
N SER A 16 7.35 6.66 -4.46
CA SER A 16 8.71 7.20 -4.31
C SER A 16 9.47 6.66 -3.10
N ASN A 17 10.81 6.67 -3.20
CA ASN A 17 11.71 6.30 -2.12
C ASN A 17 13.07 7.00 -2.29
N ASP A 18 13.97 6.81 -1.32
CA ASP A 18 15.29 7.45 -1.24
C ASP A 18 16.17 7.23 -2.49
N SER A 19 15.92 6.18 -3.28
CA SER A 19 16.66 5.86 -4.50
C SER A 19 15.87 6.15 -5.79
N THR A 20 14.58 6.49 -5.71
CA THR A 20 13.75 6.83 -6.87
C THR A 20 12.77 7.93 -6.48
N PRO A 21 13.14 9.21 -6.72
CA PRO A 21 12.31 10.35 -6.39
C PRO A 21 11.11 10.49 -7.33
N VAL A 22 10.15 11.35 -6.96
CA VAL A 22 8.85 11.51 -7.63
C VAL A 22 8.99 11.88 -9.10
N ASP A 23 9.88 12.82 -9.43
CA ASP A 23 10.16 13.27 -10.79
C ASP A 23 10.66 12.11 -11.68
N VAL A 24 11.49 11.22 -11.13
CA VAL A 24 11.95 10.03 -11.85
C VAL A 24 10.80 9.05 -12.06
N ILE A 25 9.92 8.87 -11.07
CA ILE A 25 8.76 7.96 -11.17
C ILE A 25 7.79 8.42 -12.25
N GLN A 26 7.46 9.70 -12.28
CA GLN A 26 6.47 10.25 -13.21
C GLN A 26 6.86 10.02 -14.68
N ASN A 27 8.15 9.89 -14.96
CA ASN A 27 8.69 9.63 -16.29
C ASN A 27 8.82 8.13 -16.64
N LYS A 28 8.55 7.21 -15.70
CA LYS A 28 8.62 5.76 -15.96
C LYS A 28 7.39 5.28 -16.72
N ARG A 29 7.62 4.43 -17.74
CA ARG A 29 6.55 3.76 -18.50
C ARG A 29 5.57 3.00 -17.59
N GLN A 30 6.07 2.38 -16.52
CA GLN A 30 5.24 1.67 -15.54
C GLN A 30 4.28 2.61 -14.81
N TYR A 31 4.75 3.81 -14.46
CA TYR A 31 3.90 4.80 -13.81
C TYR A 31 2.84 5.33 -14.78
N LEU A 32 3.21 5.65 -16.02
CA LEU A 32 2.26 6.09 -17.05
C LEU A 32 1.14 5.07 -17.26
N TYR A 33 1.50 3.79 -17.39
CA TYR A 33 0.53 2.70 -17.48
C TYR A 33 -0.39 2.64 -16.24
N LEU A 34 0.16 2.67 -15.03
CA LEU A 34 -0.64 2.62 -13.80
C LEU A 34 -1.55 3.83 -13.66
N LYS A 35 -1.06 5.03 -13.99
CA LYS A 35 -1.84 6.27 -14.01
C LYS A 35 -3.07 6.14 -14.90
N GLU A 36 -2.91 5.65 -16.13
CA GLU A 36 -4.02 5.46 -17.06
C GLU A 36 -4.98 4.36 -16.58
N TYR A 37 -4.42 3.22 -16.16
CA TYR A 37 -5.18 2.06 -15.72
C TYR A 37 -6.01 2.30 -14.45
N LEU A 38 -5.46 3.04 -13.48
CA LEU A 38 -6.13 3.34 -12.21
C LEU A 38 -6.99 4.61 -12.29
N GLY A 39 -6.66 5.50 -13.22
CA GLY A 39 -7.32 6.79 -13.42
C GLY A 39 -8.71 6.72 -14.03
N THR A 40 -9.17 7.86 -14.54
CA THR A 40 -10.55 8.06 -15.01
C THR A 40 -10.93 7.20 -16.22
N GLN A 41 -9.95 6.81 -17.04
CA GLN A 41 -10.18 6.00 -18.23
C GLN A 41 -10.15 4.49 -17.97
N GLY A 42 -9.61 4.05 -16.83
CA GLY A 42 -9.55 2.65 -16.43
C GLY A 42 -10.52 2.34 -15.30
N LEU A 43 -9.97 1.92 -14.16
CA LEU A 43 -10.72 1.44 -12.99
C LEU A 43 -11.43 2.55 -12.20
N LYS A 44 -11.09 3.83 -12.41
CA LYS A 44 -11.68 4.97 -11.70
C LYS A 44 -11.54 4.84 -10.19
N ILE A 45 -10.32 4.57 -9.74
CA ILE A 45 -9.98 4.45 -8.32
C ILE A 45 -10.26 5.78 -7.61
N LYS A 46 -10.79 5.69 -6.39
CA LYS A 46 -11.15 6.85 -5.56
C LYS A 46 -10.41 6.89 -4.23
N THR A 47 -10.04 5.74 -3.69
CA THR A 47 -9.36 5.63 -2.40
C THR A 47 -8.19 4.66 -2.52
N ILE A 48 -7.08 5.01 -1.87
CA ILE A 48 -5.94 4.11 -1.68
C ILE A 48 -5.65 3.91 -0.21
N VAL A 49 -5.19 2.72 0.12
CA VAL A 49 -4.77 2.36 1.47
C VAL A 49 -3.32 1.91 1.44
N ILE A 50 -2.49 2.53 2.28
CA ILE A 50 -1.05 2.37 2.28
C ILE A 50 -0.58 1.66 3.55
N GLU A 51 0.19 0.60 3.37
CA GLU A 51 0.93 -0.10 4.41
C GLU A 51 2.44 0.09 4.19
N ASP A 52 3.08 1.00 4.96
CA ASP A 52 4.49 1.36 4.80
C ASP A 52 5.50 0.31 5.31
N LYS A 53 5.06 -0.67 6.11
CA LYS A 53 5.92 -1.67 6.75
C LYS A 53 5.51 -3.11 6.39
N TYR A 54 5.15 -3.33 5.14
CA TYR A 54 4.73 -4.63 4.66
C TYR A 54 5.93 -5.57 4.46
N ILE A 55 5.86 -6.80 4.96
CA ILE A 55 6.87 -7.83 4.70
C ILE A 55 6.37 -8.69 3.53
N SER A 56 6.97 -8.49 2.36
CA SER A 56 6.74 -9.36 1.20
C SER A 56 7.58 -10.62 1.34
N LYS A 57 6.92 -11.79 1.25
CA LYS A 57 7.60 -13.10 1.30
C LYS A 57 8.65 -13.26 0.19
N ASP A 58 8.36 -12.72 -0.98
CA ASP A 58 9.27 -12.81 -2.14
C ASP A 58 10.46 -11.86 -1.96
N TYR A 59 10.20 -10.60 -1.57
CA TYR A 59 11.28 -9.65 -1.29
C TYR A 59 12.15 -10.10 -0.12
N LEU A 60 11.59 -10.77 0.88
CA LEU A 60 12.35 -11.26 2.03
C LEU A 60 13.47 -12.24 1.62
N LYS A 61 13.24 -13.05 0.58
CA LYS A 61 14.26 -13.97 0.06
C LYS A 61 15.41 -13.18 -0.57
N ASP A 62 15.09 -12.23 -1.45
CA ASP A 62 16.10 -11.37 -2.09
C ASP A 62 16.85 -10.54 -1.05
N PHE A 63 16.13 -10.05 -0.05
CA PHE A 63 16.69 -9.32 1.08
C PHE A 63 17.73 -10.14 1.83
N ALA A 64 17.36 -11.36 2.25
CA ALA A 64 18.25 -12.25 2.98
C ALA A 64 19.47 -12.69 2.15
N ALA A 65 19.27 -12.93 0.84
CA ALA A 65 20.31 -13.43 -0.04
C ALA A 65 21.36 -12.37 -0.40
N TYR A 66 20.98 -11.09 -0.49
CA TYR A 66 21.85 -10.04 -1.02
C TYR A 66 21.86 -8.76 -0.18
N TYR A 67 20.69 -8.17 0.07
CA TYR A 67 20.64 -6.83 0.66
C TYR A 67 21.09 -6.81 2.13
N ALA A 68 20.90 -7.90 2.87
CA ALA A 68 21.31 -8.04 4.27
C ALA A 68 22.85 -8.06 4.47
N THR A 69 23.62 -8.35 3.42
CA THR A 69 25.10 -8.43 3.49
C THR A 69 25.79 -7.19 2.91
N CYS A 70 25.02 -6.24 2.37
CA CYS A 70 25.54 -5.00 1.82
C CYS A 70 25.95 -4.02 2.93
N PHE A 71 26.97 -3.20 2.67
CA PHE A 71 27.34 -2.09 3.57
C PHE A 71 26.26 -1.01 3.67
N LYS A 72 25.49 -0.82 2.59
CA LYS A 72 24.34 0.09 2.60
C LYS A 72 23.17 -0.57 3.32
N ASP A 73 22.60 0.15 4.28
CA ASP A 73 21.44 -0.32 5.04
C ASP A 73 20.16 -0.23 4.19
N TYR A 74 19.81 -1.35 3.57
CA TYR A 74 18.55 -1.48 2.84
C TYR A 74 17.43 -1.89 3.79
N LYS A 75 16.26 -1.26 3.64
CA LYS A 75 15.08 -1.63 4.45
C LYS A 75 14.53 -2.98 3.98
N LYS A 76 14.23 -3.87 4.93
CA LYS A 76 13.53 -5.15 4.70
C LYS A 76 12.02 -5.00 4.45
N TYR A 77 11.50 -3.80 4.60
CA TYR A 77 10.08 -3.50 4.46
C TYR A 77 9.76 -2.96 3.08
N CYS A 78 8.63 -3.41 2.54
CA CYS A 78 8.00 -2.89 1.35
C CYS A 78 6.84 -1.97 1.72
N LYS A 79 6.39 -1.18 0.74
CA LYS A 79 5.09 -0.51 0.79
C LYS A 79 4.07 -1.34 0.02
N ARG A 80 2.93 -1.64 0.63
CA ARG A 80 1.78 -2.24 -0.06
C ARG A 80 0.70 -1.20 -0.24
N ILE A 81 0.20 -1.08 -1.48
CA ILE A 81 -0.84 -0.13 -1.86
C ILE A 81 -2.06 -0.94 -2.30
N HIS A 82 -3.21 -0.65 -1.70
CA HIS A 82 -4.50 -1.19 -2.08
C HIS A 82 -5.32 -0.12 -2.78
N PHE A 83 -6.05 -0.49 -3.81
CA PHE A 83 -6.83 0.42 -4.64
C PHE A 83 -8.31 0.09 -4.54
N PHE A 84 -9.15 1.12 -4.31
CA PHE A 84 -10.58 0.97 -4.16
C PHE A 84 -11.33 1.97 -5.04
N THR A 85 -12.39 1.49 -5.70
CA THR A 85 -13.30 2.31 -6.51
C THR A 85 -14.33 3.06 -5.66
N ASN A 86 -14.47 2.69 -4.38
CA ASN A 86 -15.32 3.35 -3.40
C ASN A 86 -14.56 4.47 -2.69
N THR A 87 -15.29 5.54 -2.33
CA THR A 87 -14.78 6.61 -1.47
C THR A 87 -15.06 6.26 -0.02
N PHE A 88 -14.04 6.29 0.83
CA PHE A 88 -14.16 6.15 2.27
C PHE A 88 -12.99 6.82 2.99
N SER A 89 -13.20 7.16 4.26
CA SER A 89 -12.18 7.77 5.12
C SER A 89 -11.50 6.75 6.04
N GLN A 90 -10.43 7.16 6.70
CA GLN A 90 -9.79 6.39 7.77
C GLN A 90 -10.80 5.98 8.86
N VAL A 91 -11.68 6.88 9.25
CA VAL A 91 -12.70 6.65 10.28
C VAL A 91 -13.71 5.60 9.86
N ASP A 92 -14.10 5.58 8.58
CA ASP A 92 -15.06 4.59 8.07
C ASP A 92 -14.45 3.18 8.10
N LEU A 93 -13.18 3.06 7.73
CA LEU A 93 -12.44 1.80 7.75
C LEU A 93 -12.27 1.27 9.19
N GLU A 94 -11.92 2.13 10.14
CA GLU A 94 -11.80 1.78 11.56
C GLU A 94 -13.14 1.31 12.16
N LYS A 95 -14.23 2.01 11.86
CA LYS A 95 -15.57 1.59 12.25
C LYS A 95 -15.92 0.22 11.69
N PHE A 96 -15.58 -0.03 10.43
CA PHE A 96 -15.82 -1.32 9.78
C PHE A 96 -15.05 -2.46 10.46
N PHE A 97 -13.77 -2.26 10.80
CA PHE A 97 -13.00 -3.26 11.55
C PHE A 97 -13.60 -3.54 12.93
N PHE A 98 -14.02 -2.50 13.66
CA PHE A 98 -14.66 -2.67 14.96
C PHE A 98 -15.97 -3.48 14.86
N GLN A 99 -16.78 -3.21 13.83
CA GLN A 99 -18.01 -3.97 13.57
C GLN A 99 -17.71 -5.44 13.25
N ILE A 100 -16.70 -5.72 12.42
CA ILE A 100 -16.27 -7.09 12.13
C ILE A 100 -15.81 -7.78 13.42
N GLN A 101 -14.96 -7.14 14.22
CA GLN A 101 -14.45 -7.70 15.45
C GLN A 101 -15.59 -8.07 16.40
N ASN A 102 -16.55 -7.17 16.62
CA ASN A 102 -17.73 -7.45 17.46
C ASN A 102 -18.57 -8.60 16.93
N LYS A 103 -18.77 -8.68 15.60
CA LYS A 103 -19.51 -9.78 14.98
C LYS A 103 -18.80 -11.13 15.19
N LEU A 104 -17.47 -11.16 15.07
CA LEU A 104 -16.66 -12.36 15.29
C LEU A 104 -16.68 -12.81 16.75
N MET A 105 -16.50 -11.88 17.69
CA MET A 105 -16.58 -12.16 19.13
C MET A 105 -17.95 -12.71 19.52
N ASN A 106 -19.03 -12.15 18.99
CA ASN A 106 -20.39 -12.64 19.23
C ASN A 106 -20.68 -14.01 18.59
N SER A 107 -19.84 -14.45 17.64
CA SER A 107 -19.91 -15.78 17.02
C SER A 107 -18.98 -16.82 17.65
N GLY A 108 -18.29 -16.48 18.76
CA GLY A 108 -17.39 -17.38 19.47
C GLY A 108 -16.02 -17.59 18.79
N ILE A 109 -15.69 -16.78 17.77
CA ILE A 109 -14.41 -16.83 17.06
C ILE A 109 -13.54 -15.68 17.58
N THR A 110 -12.46 -16.00 18.30
CA THR A 110 -11.42 -15.03 18.67
C THR A 110 -10.42 -14.88 17.52
N MET A 111 -10.11 -13.65 17.13
CA MET A 111 -9.03 -13.38 16.19
C MET A 111 -7.68 -13.63 16.89
N PRO A 112 -6.67 -14.18 16.19
CA PRO A 112 -5.33 -14.28 16.74
C PRO A 112 -4.77 -12.88 17.00
N ASP A 113 -4.08 -12.71 18.11
CA ASP A 113 -3.35 -11.48 18.42
C ASP A 113 -2.30 -11.23 17.33
N PHE A 114 -2.40 -10.09 16.65
CA PHE A 114 -1.42 -9.63 15.64
C PHE A 114 -0.44 -8.64 16.26
#